data_AF-A0A131ZU16-F1
#
_entry.id   AF-A0A131ZU16-F1
#
_cell.length_a   1.000
_cell.length_b   1.000
_cell.length_c   1.000
_cell.angle_alpha   90.00
_cell.angle_beta   90.00
_cell.angle_gamma   90.00
#
_symmetry.space_group_name_H-M   'P 1'
#
loop_
_entity.id
_entity.type
_entity.pdbx_description
1 polymer ?
#
loop_
_entity_poly.entity_id
_entity_poly.type
_entity_poly.pdbx_seq_one_letter_code
_entity_poly.pdbx_strand_id
1 'polypeptide(L)'
;MPQAKITQLTDWNRFGTKFSHTYFLEPENSEFIQVGSVFLDEYRKVYGTDHFYNIDLFNEETPSSSQIDYLRQCGKNVYKAIQSIDSEGIWY
;
A
#
# COMPACT_ATOMS: atom_id res chain seq x y z
N MET A 1 -2.63 15.83 2.15
CA MET A 1 -3.96 15.19 2.22
C MET A 1 -4.44 15.23 3.68
N PRO A 2 -5.08 16.33 4.13
CA PRO A 2 -5.41 16.52 5.55
C PRO A 2 -6.53 15.59 6.06
N GLN A 3 -7.28 14.97 5.16
CA GLN A 3 -8.36 14.02 5.48
C GLN A 3 -7.91 12.56 5.37
N ALA A 4 -6.67 12.31 4.95
CA ALA A 4 -6.14 10.96 4.81
C ALA A 4 -6.08 10.26 6.17
N LYS A 5 -6.58 9.03 6.23
CA LYS A 5 -6.48 8.20 7.44
C LYS A 5 -5.08 7.60 7.50
N ILE A 6 -4.26 8.10 8.43
CA ILE A 6 -2.90 7.61 8.66
C ILE A 6 -2.84 6.93 10.02
N THR A 7 -2.27 5.73 10.06
CA THR A 7 -1.96 5.00 11.29
C THR A 7 -0.45 4.88 11.43
N GLN A 8 0.07 5.02 12.64
CA GLN A 8 1.49 4.80 12.90
C GLN A 8 1.69 3.33 13.29
N LEU A 9 2.55 2.60 12.55
CA LEU A 9 2.86 1.20 12.82
C LEU A 9 3.73 1.04 14.08
N THR A 10 3.90 -0.21 14.50
CA THR A 10 4.67 -0.57 15.69
C THR A 10 6.18 -0.41 15.49
N ASP A 11 6.93 -0.54 16.59
CA ASP A 11 8.38 -0.57 16.53
C ASP A 11 8.89 -1.86 15.88
N TRP A 12 9.13 -1.82 14.57
CA TRP A 12 9.87 -2.86 13.88
C TRP A 12 11.25 -3.05 14.51
N ASN A 13 11.52 -4.26 15.01
CA ASN A 13 12.80 -4.72 15.54
C ASN A 13 13.52 -3.75 16.53
N ARG A 14 12.77 -2.99 17.34
CA ARG A 14 13.30 -2.08 18.38
C ARG A 14 14.22 -0.97 17.86
N PHE A 15 14.00 -0.53 16.63
CA PHE A 15 14.74 0.59 16.03
C PHE A 15 14.33 1.95 16.60
N GLY A 16 13.20 2.01 17.32
CA GLY A 16 12.69 3.21 17.95
C GLY A 16 12.03 4.17 16.94
N THR A 17 11.40 5.22 17.45
CA THR A 17 10.53 6.13 16.67
C THR A 17 11.25 6.91 15.58
N LYS A 18 12.59 7.02 15.63
CA LYS A 18 13.36 7.75 14.62
C LYS A 18 13.56 6.96 13.32
N PHE A 19 13.57 5.63 13.40
CA PHE A 19 13.96 4.75 12.29
C PHE A 19 12.91 3.67 11.98
N SER A 20 11.76 3.74 12.64
CA SER A 20 10.66 2.77 12.56
C SER A 20 9.33 3.52 12.75
N HIS A 21 8.26 2.81 13.09
CA HIS A 21 6.92 3.36 13.28
C HIS A 21 6.41 4.10 12.05
N THR A 22 6.41 3.39 10.91
CA THR A 22 5.99 3.93 9.61
C THR A 22 4.61 4.56 9.69
N TYR A 23 4.46 5.74 9.09
CA TYR A 23 3.15 6.34 8.84
C TYR A 23 2.49 5.62 7.67
N PHE A 24 1.52 4.77 8.00
CA PHE A 24 0.81 3.93 7.07
C PHE A 24 -0.50 4.60 6.63
N LEU A 25 -0.59 4.89 5.34
CA LEU A 25 -1.83 5.35 4.71
C LEU A 25 -2.80 4.17 4.62
N GLU A 26 -3.92 4.25 5.33
CA GLU A 26 -4.86 3.15 5.43
C GLU A 26 -5.47 2.82 4.05
N PRO A 27 -5.34 1.57 3.57
CA PRO A 27 -5.80 1.19 2.24
C PRO A 27 -7.27 1.43 1.96
N GLU A 28 -8.13 1.47 2.98
CA GLU A 28 -9.57 1.75 2.86
C GLU A 28 -9.88 3.19 2.41
N ASN A 29 -8.92 4.11 2.53
CA ASN A 29 -9.07 5.51 2.18
C ASN A 29 -8.78 5.75 0.69
N SER A 30 -9.51 6.66 0.04
CA SER A 30 -9.42 6.91 -1.41
C SER A 30 -8.02 7.35 -1.86
N GLU A 31 -7.32 8.05 -0.98
CA GLU A 31 -5.99 8.59 -1.16
C GLU A 31 -4.95 7.49 -1.36
N PHE A 32 -5.18 6.28 -0.84
CA PHE A 32 -4.30 5.14 -1.04
C PHE A 32 -4.19 4.76 -2.52
N ILE A 33 -5.35 4.64 -3.18
CA ILE A 33 -5.40 4.38 -4.63
C ILE A 33 -4.77 5.56 -5.37
N GLN A 34 -5.11 6.79 -5.02
CA GLN A 34 -4.56 7.97 -5.69
C GLN A 34 -3.02 8.02 -5.67
N VAL A 35 -2.41 7.86 -4.50
CA VAL A 35 -0.94 7.88 -4.37
C VAL A 35 -0.31 6.67 -5.04
N GLY A 36 -0.89 5.48 -4.84
CA GLY A 36 -0.38 4.24 -5.44
C GLY A 36 -0.39 4.28 -6.96
N SER A 37 -1.50 4.71 -7.57
CA SER A 37 -1.63 4.87 -9.02
C SER A 37 -0.60 5.86 -9.58
N VAL A 38 -0.39 7.00 -8.92
CA VAL A 38 0.61 7.99 -9.37
C VAL A 38 2.02 7.40 -9.33
N PHE A 39 2.39 6.72 -8.23
CA PHE A 39 3.71 6.09 -8.14
C PHE A 39 3.91 5.01 -9.22
N LEU A 40 2.93 4.12 -9.40
CA LEU A 40 3.01 3.04 -10.38
C LEU A 40 3.03 3.56 -11.83
N ASP A 41 2.30 4.63 -12.12
CA ASP A 41 2.32 5.28 -13.44
C ASP A 41 3.70 5.87 -13.74
N GLU A 42 4.29 6.61 -12.80
CA GLU A 42 5.65 7.14 -12.96
C GLU A 42 6.70 6.02 -13.07
N TYR A 43 6.60 4.97 -12.24
CA TYR A 43 7.47 3.80 -12.34
C TYR A 43 7.45 3.18 -13.74
N ARG A 44 6.25 3.00 -14.32
CA ARG A 44 6.08 2.46 -15.67
C ARG A 44 6.62 3.37 -16.76
N LYS A 45 6.44 4.69 -16.63
CA LYS A 45 7.01 5.65 -17.59
C LYS A 45 8.53 5.58 -17.65
N VAL A 46 9.18 5.33 -16.51
CA VAL A 46 10.65 5.26 -16.42
C VAL A 46 11.18 3.90 -16.89
N TYR A 47 10.55 2.81 -16.48
CA TYR A 47 11.12 1.46 -16.64
C TYR A 47 10.34 0.52 -17.56
N GLY A 48 9.13 0.90 -18.00
CA GLY A 48 8.19 -0.04 -18.60
C GLY A 48 7.56 -0.97 -17.56
N THR A 49 6.94 -2.06 -18.02
CA THR A 49 6.37 -3.11 -17.17
C THR A 49 6.25 -4.41 -17.95
N ASP A 50 6.40 -5.53 -17.24
CA ASP A 50 6.04 -6.88 -17.70
C ASP A 50 4.70 -7.34 -17.08
N HIS A 51 3.93 -6.40 -16.55
CA HIS A 51 2.63 -6.58 -15.87
C HIS A 51 2.69 -7.31 -14.52
N PHE A 52 3.87 -7.57 -13.95
CA PHE A 52 4.03 -8.14 -12.61
C PHE A 52 4.43 -7.09 -11.58
N TYR A 53 3.69 -7.05 -10.48
CA TYR A 53 3.89 -6.11 -9.37
C TYR A 53 3.99 -6.90 -8.07
N ASN A 54 4.96 -6.54 -7.22
CA ASN A 54 5.13 -7.12 -5.90
C ASN A 54 5.00 -6.01 -4.85
N ILE A 55 4.08 -6.20 -3.90
CA ILE A 55 3.73 -5.21 -2.88
C ILE A 55 3.36 -5.97 -1.60
N ASP A 56 4.08 -5.72 -0.51
CA ASP A 56 3.80 -6.32 0.80
C ASP A 56 3.48 -5.23 1.83
N LEU A 57 2.21 -5.10 2.22
CA LEU A 57 1.80 -4.08 3.19
C LEU A 57 2.26 -4.38 4.62
N PHE A 58 2.34 -5.67 4.96
CA PHE A 58 2.45 -6.13 6.34
C PHE A 58 3.60 -7.12 6.53
N ASN A 59 4.66 -7.04 5.72
CA ASN A 59 5.84 -7.87 5.93
C ASN A 59 6.48 -7.52 7.29
N GLU A 60 6.40 -8.46 8.23
CA GLU A 60 6.83 -8.29 9.63
C GLU A 60 6.13 -7.15 10.40
N GLU A 61 5.02 -6.66 9.88
CA GLU A 61 4.22 -5.61 10.52
C GLU A 61 2.85 -6.17 10.90
N THR A 62 2.31 -5.69 12.02
CA THR A 62 0.95 -6.08 12.44
C THR A 62 -0.06 -5.09 11.87
N PRO A 63 -1.07 -5.55 11.11
CA PRO A 63 -2.13 -4.68 10.62
C PRO A 63 -2.89 -4.01 11.77
N SER A 64 -3.48 -2.84 11.52
CA SER A 64 -4.24 -2.09 12.55
C SER A 64 -5.52 -2.82 13.00
N SER A 65 -5.97 -3.81 12.24
CA SER A 65 -7.12 -4.65 12.55
C SER A 65 -6.96 -6.06 12.01
N SER A 66 -7.41 -7.06 12.77
CA SER A 66 -7.51 -8.45 12.34
C SER A 66 -8.88 -8.82 11.74
N GLN A 67 -9.75 -7.84 11.52
CA GLN A 67 -11.07 -8.08 10.94
C GLN A 67 -10.93 -8.48 9.46
N ILE A 68 -11.63 -9.55 9.06
CA ILE A 68 -11.54 -10.10 7.70
C ILE A 68 -11.90 -9.07 6.64
N ASP A 69 -12.92 -8.24 6.90
CA ASP A 69 -13.34 -7.22 5.93
C ASP A 69 -12.28 -6.15 5.71
N TYR A 70 -11.59 -5.73 6.78
CA TYR A 70 -10.45 -4.81 6.69
C TYR A 70 -9.31 -5.42 5.86
N LEU A 71 -8.89 -6.64 6.19
CA LEU A 71 -7.79 -7.32 5.48
C LEU A 71 -8.13 -7.55 4.00
N ARG A 72 -9.37 -7.94 3.70
CA ARG A 72 -9.87 -8.08 2.32
C ARG A 72 -9.82 -6.74 1.60
N GLN A 73 -10.23 -5.66 2.27
CA GLN A 73 -10.25 -4.33 1.66
C GLN A 73 -8.84 -3.79 1.40
N CYS A 74 -7.88 -4.13 2.25
CA CYS A 74 -6.46 -3.82 2.03
C CYS A 74 -5.95 -4.43 0.73
N GLY A 75 -6.04 -5.75 0.58
CA GLY A 75 -5.59 -6.42 -0.64
C GLY A 75 -6.36 -5.96 -1.89
N LYS A 76 -7.69 -5.79 -1.76
CA LYS A 76 -8.52 -5.28 -2.87
C LYS A 76 -8.08 -3.91 -3.36
N ASN A 77 -7.70 -3.00 -2.47
CA ASN A 77 -7.32 -1.64 -2.87
C ASN A 77 -5.88 -1.55 -3.37
N VAL A 78 -4.96 -2.41 -2.92
CA VAL A 78 -3.67 -2.63 -3.59
C VAL A 78 -3.89 -3.06 -5.04
N TYR A 79 -4.69 -4.11 -5.24
CA TYR A 79 -4.95 -4.61 -6.58
C TYR A 79 -5.66 -3.61 -7.48
N LYS A 80 -6.61 -2.82 -6.94
CA LYS A 80 -7.24 -1.72 -7.69
C LYS A 80 -6.24 -0.63 -8.10
N ALA A 81 -5.27 -0.29 -7.25
CA ALA A 81 -4.25 0.70 -7.61
C ALA A 81 -3.43 0.21 -8.81
N ILE A 82 -3.04 -1.07 -8.82
CA ILE A 82 -2.39 -1.71 -9.98
C ILE A 82 -3.29 -1.65 -11.22
N GLN A 83 -4.53 -2.15 -11.11
CA GLN A 83 -5.46 -2.22 -12.24
C GLN A 83 -5.88 -0.85 -12.79
N SER A 84 -5.81 0.21 -11.98
CA SER A 84 -6.15 1.56 -12.42
C SER A 84 -5.17 2.14 -13.44
N ILE A 85 -3.95 1.58 -13.50
CA ILE A 85 -2.89 2.03 -14.41
C ILE A 85 -2.53 0.92 -15.42
N ASP A 86 -2.63 -0.35 -15.02
CA ASP A 86 -2.32 -1.50 -15.87
C ASP A 86 -3.42 -2.57 -15.75
N SER A 87 -4.27 -2.66 -16.76
CA SER A 87 -5.39 -3.62 -16.79
C SER A 87 -4.93 -5.09 -16.84
N GLU A 88 -3.70 -5.35 -17.29
CA GLU A 88 -3.09 -6.69 -17.32
C GLU A 88 -2.26 -6.98 -16.06
N GLY A 89 -2.18 -6.00 -15.14
CA GLY A 89 -1.37 -6.09 -13.93
C GLY A 89 -1.77 -7.25 -13.01
N ILE A 90 -0.76 -8.03 -12.64
CA ILE A 90 -0.83 -9.15 -11.70
C ILE A 90 -0.06 -8.75 -10.44
N TRP A 91 -0.70 -8.94 -9.28
CA TRP A 91 -0.04 -8.82 -7.99
C TRP A 91 0.48 -10.20 -7.56
N TYR A 92 1.80 -10.29 -7.38
CA TYR A 92 2.50 -11.48 -6.89
C TYR A 92 2.87 -11.33 -5.42
#